data_AF-A0A2H1V4V2-F1
#
_entry.id   AF-A0A2H1V4V2-F1
#
_cell.length_a   1.000
_cell.length_b   1.000
_cell.length_c   1.000
_cell.angle_alpha   90.00
_cell.angle_beta   90.00
_cell.angle_gamma   90.00
#
_symmetry.space_group_name_H-M   'P 1'
#
loop_
_entity.id
_entity.type
_entity.pdbx_description
1 polymer ?
#
loop_
_entity_poly.entity_id
_entity_poly.type
_entity_poly.pdbx_seq_one_letter_code
_entity_poly.pdbx_strand_id
1 'polypeptide(L)'
;WLVRVIEDVQEGELRTRQGYVPADVLKEKQTAERDQTALAARRQAVVRELVETEEEFGRDMQQVVTRYMRPIDKATTPKAVFDNRELLFSNFRQICEFHNTILLEGIKYYASEPKMLGRALLRMEREFDKHVGYCRDEPRAQHLLATDPVVNKYFQ
;
A
#
# COMPACT_ATOMS: atom_id res chain seq x y z
N TRP A 1 -42.31 12.75 -15.08
CA TRP A 1 -42.77 13.58 -13.96
C TRP A 1 -43.12 12.67 -12.80
N LEU A 2 -42.70 12.97 -11.57
CA LEU A 2 -42.99 12.18 -10.37
C LEU A 2 -43.75 13.06 -9.35
N VAL A 3 -44.67 12.47 -8.60
CA VAL A 3 -45.46 13.17 -7.56
C VAL A 3 -44.60 13.31 -6.30
N ARG A 4 -44.31 14.55 -5.89
CA ARG A 4 -43.67 14.83 -4.60
C ARG A 4 -44.72 15.27 -3.58
N VAL A 5 -44.64 14.72 -2.38
CA VAL A 5 -45.46 15.09 -1.23
C VAL A 5 -44.63 16.02 -0.36
N ILE A 6 -45.06 17.27 -0.18
CA ILE A 6 -44.42 18.24 0.72
C ILE A 6 -45.40 18.52 1.84
N GLU A 7 -44.94 18.40 3.08
CA GLU A 7 -45.68 18.77 4.27
C GLU A 7 -45.32 20.21 4.63
N ASP A 8 -46.33 21.07 4.66
CA ASP A 8 -46.19 22.48 5.03
C ASP A 8 -47.06 22.72 6.27
N VAL A 9 -46.52 23.41 7.26
CA VAL A 9 -47.27 23.78 8.48
C VAL A 9 -47.69 25.22 8.34
N GLN A 10 -48.98 25.46 8.08
CA GLN A 10 -49.60 26.78 8.10
C GLN A 10 -50.70 26.80 9.15
N GLU A 11 -50.65 27.78 10.05
CA GLU A 11 -51.63 27.98 11.14
C GLU A 11 -51.86 26.75 12.04
N GLY A 12 -50.83 25.93 12.25
CA GLY A 12 -50.91 24.76 13.15
C GLY A 12 -51.59 23.53 12.55
N GLU A 13 -52.04 23.58 11.30
CA GLU A 13 -52.50 22.42 10.54
C GLU A 13 -51.40 21.91 9.59
N LEU A 14 -51.14 20.60 9.63
CA LEU A 14 -50.31 19.91 8.64
C LEU A 14 -51.06 19.82 7.32
N ARG A 15 -50.64 20.60 6.32
CA ARG A 15 -51.19 20.51 4.96
C ARG A 15 -50.21 19.82 4.03
N THR A 16 -50.70 18.78 3.37
CA THR A 16 -49.91 18.03 2.40
C THR A 16 -50.21 18.55 0.99
N ARG A 17 -49.18 18.98 0.25
CA ARG A 17 -49.31 19.40 -1.15
C ARG A 17 -48.63 18.39 -2.07
N GLN A 18 -49.33 18.02 -3.14
CA GLN A 18 -48.83 17.13 -4.18
C GLN A 18 -48.62 17.92 -5.47
N GLY A 19 -47.50 17.68 -6.15
CA GLY A 19 -47.19 18.34 -7.42
C GLY A 19 -46.31 17.48 -8.33
N TYR A 20 -46.42 17.72 -9.63
CA TYR A 20 -45.59 17.06 -10.64
C TYR A 20 -44.22 17.72 -10.71
N VAL A 21 -43.16 16.94 -10.51
CA VAL A 21 -41.77 17.38 -10.67
C VAL A 21 -41.15 16.68 -11.88
N PRO A 22 -40.40 17.36 -12.76
CA PRO A 22 -39.70 16.72 -13.88
C PRO A 22 -38.83 15.57 -13.35
N ALA A 23 -38.87 14.41 -14.00
CA ALA A 23 -38.17 13.23 -13.50
C ALA A 23 -36.64 13.44 -13.44
N ASP A 24 -36.10 14.30 -14.30
CA ASP A 24 -34.66 14.53 -14.41
C ASP A 24 -34.08 15.28 -13.20
N VAL A 25 -34.87 16.17 -12.57
CA VAL A 25 -34.51 16.86 -11.32
C VAL A 25 -34.32 15.89 -10.15
N LEU A 26 -34.99 14.73 -10.19
CA LEU A 26 -34.90 13.70 -9.15
C LEU A 26 -33.77 12.69 -9.42
N LYS A 27 -33.39 12.50 -10.70
CA LYS A 27 -32.33 11.59 -11.11
C LYS A 27 -30.93 12.13 -10.81
N GLU A 28 -30.69 13.43 -11.01
CA GLU A 28 -29.36 14.04 -10.79
C GLU A 28 -28.81 13.76 -9.38
N LYS A 29 -29.66 13.89 -8.35
CA LYS A 29 -29.26 13.66 -6.96
C LYS A 29 -28.95 12.17 -6.68
N GLN A 30 -29.76 11.26 -7.22
CA GLN A 30 -29.55 9.81 -7.04
C GLN A 30 -28.33 9.30 -7.79
N THR A 31 -28.08 9.78 -9.01
CA THR A 31 -26.89 9.41 -9.79
C THR A 31 -25.62 9.93 -9.12
N ALA A 32 -25.60 11.19 -8.68
CA ALA A 32 -24.45 11.76 -7.98
C ALA A 32 -24.11 11.03 -6.66
N GLU A 33 -25.12 10.66 -5.86
CA GLU A 33 -24.92 9.90 -4.61
C GLU A 33 -24.43 8.47 -4.88
N ARG A 34 -24.96 7.78 -5.90
CA ARG A 34 -24.48 6.45 -6.32
C ARG A 34 -23.04 6.50 -6.83
N ASP A 35 -22.70 7.51 -7.63
CA ASP A 35 -21.35 7.69 -8.17
C ASP A 35 -20.33 7.99 -7.07
N GLN A 36 -20.69 8.82 -6.09
CA GLN A 36 -19.84 9.08 -4.90
C GLN A 36 -19.65 7.83 -4.05
N THR A 37 -20.70 7.03 -3.87
CA THR A 37 -20.64 5.77 -3.11
C THR A 37 -19.77 4.73 -3.81
N ALA A 38 -19.92 4.59 -5.13
CA ALA A 38 -19.09 3.70 -5.95
C ALA A 38 -17.61 4.13 -5.94
N LEU A 39 -17.33 5.43 -6.02
CA LEU A 39 -15.98 5.97 -5.92
C LEU A 39 -15.35 5.72 -4.54
N ALA A 40 -16.12 5.88 -3.46
CA ALA A 40 -15.66 5.58 -2.11
C ALA A 40 -15.35 4.09 -1.94
N ALA A 41 -16.23 3.20 -2.42
CA ALA A 41 -16.01 1.76 -2.38
C ALA A 41 -14.76 1.35 -3.16
N ARG A 42 -14.54 1.92 -4.36
CA ARG A 42 -13.33 1.67 -5.16
C ARG A 42 -12.07 2.12 -4.43
N ARG A 43 -12.08 3.29 -3.79
CA ARG A 43 -10.94 3.76 -2.98
C ARG A 43 -10.65 2.81 -1.81
N GLN A 44 -11.69 2.34 -1.13
CA GLN A 44 -11.53 1.40 -0.02
C GLN A 44 -10.93 0.07 -0.50
N ALA A 45 -11.35 -0.43 -1.66
CA ALA A 45 -10.80 -1.64 -2.25
C ALA A 45 -9.30 -1.50 -2.55
N VAL A 46 -8.88 -0.37 -3.14
CA VAL A 46 -7.45 -0.09 -3.42
C VAL A 46 -6.64 -0.03 -2.13
N VAL A 47 -7.15 0.61 -1.07
CA VAL A 47 -6.45 0.68 0.22
C VAL A 47 -6.34 -0.70 0.87
N ARG A 48 -7.37 -1.54 0.73
CA ARG A 48 -7.34 -2.92 1.21
C ARG A 48 -6.27 -3.74 0.49
N GLU A 49 -6.26 -3.67 -0.84
CA GLU A 49 -5.26 -4.33 -1.68
C GLU A 49 -3.85 -3.86 -1.32
N LEU A 50 -3.66 -2.56 -1.09
CA LEU A 50 -2.37 -2.02 -0.64
C LEU A 50 -1.91 -2.64 0.69
N VAL A 51 -2.80 -2.78 1.68
CA VAL A 51 -2.44 -3.46 2.94
C VAL A 51 -2.06 -4.91 2.69
N GLU A 52 -2.89 -5.65 1.96
CA GLU A 52 -2.69 -7.09 1.72
C GLU A 52 -1.36 -7.36 0.99
N THR A 53 -1.07 -6.58 -0.05
CA THR A 53 0.18 -6.66 -0.82
C THR A 53 1.39 -6.24 0.00
N GLU A 54 1.29 -5.20 0.83
CA GLU A 54 2.38 -4.76 1.69
C GLU A 54 2.69 -5.78 2.80
N GLU A 55 1.67 -6.44 3.36
CA GLU A 55 1.88 -7.54 4.31
C GLU A 55 2.61 -8.72 3.66
N GLU A 56 2.25 -9.07 2.43
CA GLU A 56 2.92 -10.12 1.67
C GLU A 56 4.37 -9.76 1.36
N PHE A 57 4.59 -8.55 0.86
CA PHE A 57 5.93 -8.02 0.58
C PHE A 57 6.80 -8.04 1.85
N GLY A 58 6.29 -7.54 2.97
CA GLY A 58 6.99 -7.56 4.25
C GLY A 58 7.36 -8.97 4.73
N ARG A 59 6.45 -9.93 4.59
CA ARG A 59 6.72 -11.35 4.89
C ARG A 59 7.85 -11.91 4.03
N ASP A 60 7.83 -11.67 2.74
CA ASP A 60 8.86 -12.17 1.82
C ASP A 60 10.22 -11.55 2.10
N MET A 61 10.27 -10.25 2.41
CA MET A 61 11.50 -9.61 2.85
C MET A 61 12.06 -10.24 4.13
N GLN A 62 11.20 -10.57 5.11
CA GLN A 62 11.63 -11.26 6.33
C GLN A 62 12.16 -12.67 6.06
N GLN A 63 11.61 -13.36 5.06
CA GLN A 63 12.14 -14.65 4.62
C GLN A 63 13.56 -14.51 4.06
N VAL A 64 13.83 -13.50 3.24
CA VAL A 64 15.20 -13.24 2.73
C VAL A 64 16.17 -12.97 3.87
N VAL A 65 15.80 -12.10 4.82
CA VAL A 65 16.64 -11.80 6.00
C VAL A 65 16.93 -13.07 6.79
N THR A 66 15.89 -13.87 7.07
CA THR A 66 16.01 -15.03 7.94
C THR A 66 16.78 -16.18 7.29
N ARG A 67 16.51 -16.46 6.01
CA ARG A 67 17.09 -17.59 5.29
C ARG A 67 18.50 -17.33 4.79
N TYR A 68 18.81 -16.10 4.39
CA TYR A 68 20.04 -15.79 3.67
C TYR A 68 20.96 -14.82 4.41
N MET A 69 20.43 -13.74 5.00
CA MET A 69 21.26 -12.75 5.68
C MET A 69 21.74 -13.23 7.05
N ARG A 70 20.86 -13.76 7.90
CA ARG A 70 21.28 -14.22 9.25
C ARG A 70 22.34 -15.33 9.22
N PRO A 71 22.28 -16.32 8.30
CA PRO A 71 23.32 -17.36 8.24
C PRO A 71 24.67 -16.89 7.71
N ILE A 72 24.72 -15.79 6.95
CA ILE A 72 25.95 -15.34 6.28
C ILE A 72 27.05 -14.93 7.27
N ASP A 73 26.67 -14.46 8.46
CA ASP A 73 27.61 -14.01 9.50
C ASP A 73 28.26 -15.17 10.28
N LYS A 74 27.93 -16.43 9.93
CA LYS A 74 28.52 -17.62 10.58
C LYS A 74 29.91 -17.91 10.03
N ALA A 75 30.78 -18.46 10.87
CA ALA A 75 32.14 -18.88 10.50
C ALA A 75 32.19 -19.96 9.39
N THR A 76 31.07 -20.64 9.13
CA THR A 76 30.93 -21.67 8.07
C THR A 76 30.66 -21.07 6.69
N THR A 77 30.44 -19.76 6.58
CA THR A 77 30.14 -19.10 5.30
C THR A 77 31.36 -19.12 4.39
N PRO A 78 31.22 -19.51 3.10
CA PRO A 78 32.31 -19.42 2.14
C PRO A 78 32.86 -17.99 2.05
N LYS A 79 34.18 -17.87 1.99
CA LYS A 79 34.86 -16.56 1.96
C LYS A 79 34.34 -15.63 0.85
N ALA A 80 34.11 -16.16 -0.36
CA ALA A 80 33.57 -15.40 -1.49
C ALA A 80 32.19 -14.77 -1.18
N VAL A 81 31.34 -15.49 -0.42
CA VAL A 81 30.02 -14.99 -0.01
C VAL A 81 30.16 -13.95 1.10
N PHE A 82 31.00 -14.23 2.11
CA PHE A 82 31.22 -13.32 3.23
C PHE A 82 31.84 -11.98 2.80
N ASP A 83 32.85 -12.02 1.93
CA ASP A 83 33.57 -10.83 1.45
C ASP A 83 32.67 -9.95 0.57
N ASN A 84 31.69 -10.54 -0.13
CA ASN A 84 30.75 -9.82 -0.99
C ASN A 84 29.38 -9.54 -0.34
N ARG A 85 29.18 -9.85 0.95
CA ARG A 85 27.87 -9.72 1.62
C ARG A 85 27.26 -8.33 1.54
N GLU A 86 28.09 -7.29 1.57
CA GLU A 86 27.66 -5.89 1.47
C GLU A 86 27.14 -5.57 0.07
N LEU A 87 27.74 -6.13 -0.99
CA LEU A 87 27.23 -5.97 -2.34
C LEU A 87 25.94 -6.78 -2.54
N LEU A 88 25.91 -8.02 -2.06
CA LEU A 88 24.79 -8.94 -2.23
C LEU A 88 23.50 -8.46 -1.56
N PHE A 89 23.59 -7.87 -0.37
CA PHE A 89 22.43 -7.42 0.37
C PHE A 89 22.30 -5.90 0.49
N SER A 90 23.36 -5.13 0.25
CA SER A 90 23.37 -3.67 0.39
C SER A 90 22.66 -3.22 1.68
N ASN A 91 21.72 -2.29 1.60
CA ASN A 91 20.88 -1.83 2.70
C ASN A 91 19.53 -2.55 2.82
N PHE A 92 19.38 -3.77 2.28
CA PHE A 92 18.12 -4.53 2.27
C PHE A 92 17.48 -4.67 3.66
N ARG A 93 18.30 -4.86 4.71
CA ARG A 93 17.80 -4.97 6.09
C ARG A 93 17.08 -3.70 6.55
N GLN A 94 17.61 -2.52 6.19
CA GLN A 94 17.00 -1.24 6.54
C GLN A 94 15.68 -1.03 5.79
N ILE A 95 15.63 -1.44 4.53
CA ILE A 95 14.40 -1.42 3.73
C ILE A 95 13.36 -2.37 4.35
N CYS A 96 13.75 -3.59 4.70
CA CYS A 96 12.88 -4.59 5.32
C CYS A 96 12.29 -4.07 6.65
N GLU A 97 13.11 -3.45 7.48
CA GLU A 97 12.67 -2.83 8.73
C GLU A 97 11.70 -1.68 8.48
N PHE A 98 12.00 -0.79 7.54
CA PHE A 98 11.12 0.30 7.15
C PHE A 98 9.74 -0.20 6.72
N HIS A 99 9.69 -1.17 5.80
CA HIS A 99 8.45 -1.73 5.29
C HIS A 99 7.61 -2.38 6.40
N ASN A 100 8.23 -3.22 7.23
CA ASN A 100 7.51 -4.00 8.25
C ASN A 100 7.13 -3.21 9.51
N THR A 101 7.83 -2.11 9.84
CA THR A 101 7.62 -1.40 11.13
C THR A 101 7.03 -0.01 10.99
N ILE A 102 7.27 0.67 9.86
CA ILE A 102 6.82 2.04 9.65
C ILE A 102 5.74 2.08 8.56
N LEU A 103 6.02 1.52 7.38
CA LEU A 103 5.12 1.62 6.23
C LEU A 103 3.85 0.83 6.45
N LEU A 104 3.97 -0.46 6.76
CA LEU A 104 2.81 -1.33 6.96
C LEU A 104 1.89 -0.82 8.08
N GLU A 105 2.48 -0.44 9.23
CA GLU A 105 1.72 0.09 10.36
C GLU A 105 1.06 1.44 10.03
N GLY A 106 1.77 2.31 9.30
CA GLY A 106 1.21 3.57 8.80
C GLY A 106 0.04 3.37 7.85
N ILE A 107 0.13 2.41 6.92
CA ILE A 107 -0.94 2.10 5.97
C ILE A 107 -2.14 1.51 6.71
N LYS A 108 -1.93 0.57 7.63
CA LYS A 108 -2.99 -0.03 8.46
C LYS A 108 -3.72 1.01 9.30
N TYR A 109 -2.98 1.91 9.95
CA TYR A 109 -3.56 2.94 10.81
C TYR A 109 -4.52 3.86 10.05
N TYR A 110 -4.17 4.26 8.82
CA TYR A 110 -5.00 5.14 7.99
C TYR A 110 -5.86 4.40 6.96
N ALA A 111 -6.03 3.08 7.07
CA ALA A 111 -6.73 2.26 6.07
C ALA A 111 -8.22 2.60 5.91
N SER A 112 -8.85 3.16 6.95
CA SER A 112 -10.22 3.67 6.92
C SER A 112 -10.33 5.13 6.45
N GLU A 113 -9.20 5.83 6.28
CA GLU A 113 -9.14 7.24 5.94
C GLU A 113 -8.18 7.50 4.75
N PRO A 114 -8.59 7.21 3.50
CA PRO A 114 -7.71 7.28 2.32
C PRO A 114 -7.04 8.66 2.11
N LYS A 115 -7.69 9.75 2.52
CA LYS A 115 -7.10 11.10 2.44
C LYS A 115 -5.93 11.29 3.39
N MET A 116 -6.01 10.70 4.59
CA MET A 116 -4.95 10.76 5.59
C MET A 116 -3.81 9.80 5.24
N LEU A 117 -4.13 8.64 4.66
CA LEU A 117 -3.15 7.71 4.12
C LEU A 117 -2.19 8.39 3.12
N GLY A 118 -2.73 9.14 2.16
CA GLY A 118 -1.90 9.88 1.20
C GLY A 118 -0.95 10.88 1.87
N ARG A 119 -1.40 11.57 2.93
CA ARG A 119 -0.54 12.48 3.70
C ARG A 119 0.53 11.73 4.51
N ALA A 120 0.20 10.56 5.05
CA ALA A 120 1.15 9.73 5.77
C ALA A 120 2.28 9.27 4.84
N LEU A 121 1.95 8.77 3.65
CA LEU A 121 2.94 8.35 2.64
C LEU A 121 3.88 9.49 2.25
N LEU A 122 3.38 10.71 2.04
CA LEU A 122 4.21 11.87 1.73
C LEU A 122 5.18 12.23 2.86
N ARG A 123 4.79 12.05 4.13
CA ARG A 123 5.72 12.26 5.26
C ARG A 123 6.85 11.23 5.30
N MET A 124 6.65 10.09 4.66
CA MET A 124 7.60 8.98 4.59
C MET A 124 8.45 9.02 3.32
N GLU A 125 8.30 10.03 2.45
CA GLU A 125 8.99 10.12 1.16
C GLU A 125 10.49 9.88 1.26
N ARG A 126 11.17 10.55 2.19
CA ARG A 126 12.63 10.39 2.40
C ARG A 126 13.03 9.00 2.87
N GLU A 127 12.11 8.26 3.48
CA GLU A 127 12.40 6.89 3.88
C GLU A 127 12.51 5.94 2.69
N PHE A 128 11.81 6.24 1.59
CA PHE A 128 11.90 5.51 0.32
C PHE A 128 13.23 5.74 -0.42
N ASP A 129 13.98 6.81 -0.09
CA ASP A 129 15.31 7.06 -0.67
C ASP A 129 16.27 5.89 -0.43
N LYS A 130 16.02 5.05 0.59
CA LYS A 130 16.75 3.81 0.84
C LYS A 130 16.75 2.88 -0.39
N HIS A 131 15.68 2.85 -1.16
CA HIS A 131 15.59 2.04 -2.38
C HIS A 131 16.54 2.49 -3.48
N VAL A 132 16.90 3.77 -3.54
CA VAL A 132 17.80 4.31 -4.58
C VAL A 132 19.16 3.62 -4.53
N GLY A 133 19.73 3.50 -3.33
CA GLY A 133 21.01 2.82 -3.13
C GLY A 133 20.93 1.33 -3.49
N TYR A 134 19.85 0.68 -3.06
CA TYR A 134 19.62 -0.74 -3.35
C TYR A 134 19.51 -1.01 -4.85
N CYS A 135 18.64 -0.30 -5.56
CA CYS A 135 18.42 -0.49 -6.99
C CYS A 135 19.65 -0.13 -7.85
N ARG A 136 20.50 0.79 -7.39
CA ARG A 136 21.77 1.09 -8.07
C ARG A 136 22.73 -0.10 -8.03
N ASP A 137 22.82 -0.79 -6.89
CA ASP A 137 23.79 -1.86 -6.67
C ASP A 137 23.25 -3.24 -7.09
N GLU A 138 21.92 -3.39 -7.21
CA GLU A 138 21.22 -4.62 -7.59
C GLU A 138 21.78 -5.31 -8.85
N PRO A 139 22.02 -4.62 -9.98
CA PRO A 139 22.52 -5.29 -11.19
C PRO A 139 23.90 -5.94 -10.98
N ARG A 140 24.73 -5.34 -10.13
CA ARG A 140 26.06 -5.88 -9.78
C ARG A 140 25.95 -7.09 -8.88
N ALA A 141 25.00 -7.08 -7.93
CA ALA A 141 24.69 -8.22 -7.08
C ALA A 141 24.17 -9.41 -7.93
N GLN A 142 23.24 -9.16 -8.86
CA GLN A 142 22.75 -10.19 -9.78
C GLN A 142 23.86 -10.76 -10.65
N HIS A 143 24.74 -9.91 -11.18
CA HIS A 143 25.88 -10.37 -11.96
C HIS A 143 26.79 -11.28 -11.13
N LEU A 144 27.08 -10.92 -9.88
CA LEU A 144 27.89 -11.76 -8.98
C LEU A 144 27.19 -13.10 -8.70
N LEU A 145 25.89 -13.09 -8.41
CA LEU A 145 25.08 -14.30 -8.19
C LEU A 145 25.08 -15.24 -9.41
N ALA A 146 25.15 -14.68 -10.62
CA ALA A 146 25.15 -15.45 -11.87
C ALA A 146 26.54 -15.98 -12.26
N THR A 147 27.62 -15.26 -11.91
CA THR A 147 28.97 -15.54 -12.43
C THR A 147 29.88 -16.26 -11.44
N ASP A 148 29.73 -16.02 -10.13
CA ASP A 148 30.54 -16.70 -9.13
C ASP A 148 29.87 -18.03 -8.73
N PRO A 149 30.49 -19.19 -9.05
CA PRO A 149 29.88 -20.50 -8.80
C PRO A 149 29.77 -20.83 -7.31
N VAL A 150 30.61 -20.26 -6.44
CA VAL A 150 30.55 -20.47 -4.99
C VAL A 150 29.40 -19.68 -4.41
N VAL A 151 29.25 -18.42 -4.84
CA VAL A 151 28.14 -17.56 -4.44
C VAL A 151 26.82 -18.14 -4.94
N ASN A 152 26.73 -18.51 -6.22
CA ASN A 152 25.54 -19.11 -6.81
C ASN A 152 25.08 -20.36 -6.04
N LYS A 153 26.02 -21.30 -5.80
CA LYS A 153 25.73 -22.56 -5.10
C LYS A 153 25.31 -22.36 -3.65
N TYR A 154 25.74 -21.28 -3.00
CA TYR A 154 25.36 -20.99 -1.61
C TYR A 154 23.88 -20.58 -1.48
N PHE A 155 23.32 -19.94 -2.52
CA PHE A 155 21.95 -19.40 -2.49
C PHE A 155 20.90 -20.28 -3.19
N GLN A 156 21.29 -21.42 -3.77
CA GLN A 156 20.39 -22.47 -4.27
C GLN A 156 19.95 -23.42 -3.16
#